data_AF-A0A7W5GGP4-F1
#
_entry.id   AF-A0A7W5GGP4-F1
#
_cell.length_a   1.000
_cell.length_b   1.000
_cell.length_c   1.000
_cell.angle_alpha   90.00
_cell.angle_beta   90.00
_cell.angle_gamma   90.00
#
_symmetry.space_group_name_H-M   'P 1'
#
loop_
_entity.id
_entity.type
_entity.pdbx_description
1 polymer ?
#
loop_
_entity_poly.entity_id
_entity_poly.type
_entity_poly.pdbx_seq_one_letter_code
_entity_poly.pdbx_strand_id
1 'polypeptide(L)'
;MVKRLSGRRLARGEAVRGVILDGLVLDDCGTVLGPPDELRPVIEQCEITRLRLRRSFLIGAVVRDVTVNGIRGDMDSRFFIANEFERVKITGDVGVLVIGAASSYQPLKESYRNALTSIDASSPEWSLDIAEARGAVDIRGYAADRVRIDPETQAVVRRADLTDGRWRALVEGTLFTVQIDHALDMGWSDLILVADRSTHRFDADMAALGRLRAEGIIK
;
A
#
# COMPACT_ATOMS: atom_id res chain seq x y z
N MET A 1 5.53 26.56 6.53
CA MET A 1 4.37 27.14 5.79
C MET A 1 3.62 26.00 5.14
N VAL A 2 2.33 25.82 5.42
CA VAL A 2 1.54 24.74 4.81
C VAL A 2 1.17 25.15 3.39
N LYS A 3 1.55 24.33 2.40
CA LYS A 3 1.19 24.53 0.98
C LYS A 3 -0.08 23.75 0.70
N ARG A 4 -1.06 24.35 0.02
CA ARG A 4 -2.32 23.69 -0.33
C ARG A 4 -2.50 23.70 -1.85
N LEU A 5 -2.82 22.54 -2.40
CA LEU A 5 -3.29 22.36 -3.77
C LEU A 5 -4.71 21.80 -3.72
N SER A 6 -5.62 22.37 -4.51
CA SER A 6 -7.02 21.99 -4.50
C SER A 6 -7.60 21.76 -5.89
N GLY A 7 -8.54 20.82 -6.00
CA GLY A 7 -9.32 20.59 -7.22
C GLY A 7 -8.54 19.98 -8.39
N ARG A 8 -7.26 19.60 -8.22
CA ARG A 8 -6.44 19.11 -9.33
C ARG A 8 -6.80 17.67 -9.67
N ARG A 9 -7.07 17.39 -10.95
CA ARG A 9 -7.13 16.04 -11.50
C ARG A 9 -6.00 15.89 -12.50
N LEU A 10 -5.09 14.95 -12.26
CA LEU A 10 -4.07 14.59 -13.23
C LEU A 10 -4.73 13.78 -14.34
N ALA A 11 -4.76 14.36 -15.54
CA ALA A 11 -5.35 13.72 -16.70
C ALA A 11 -4.46 12.58 -17.22
N ARG A 12 -5.04 11.73 -18.06
CA ARG A 12 -4.28 10.69 -18.77
C ARG A 12 -3.18 11.33 -19.64
N GLY A 13 -1.97 10.79 -19.57
CA GLY A 13 -0.77 11.31 -20.22
C GLY A 13 -0.11 12.50 -19.50
N GLU A 14 -0.72 13.04 -18.44
CA GLU A 14 -0.07 14.08 -17.63
C GLU A 14 0.94 13.48 -16.65
N ALA A 15 1.95 14.28 -16.33
CA ALA A 15 2.98 13.91 -15.38
C ALA A 15 3.27 15.05 -14.39
N VAL A 16 3.54 14.68 -13.15
CA VAL A 16 4.12 15.54 -12.11
C VAL A 16 5.54 15.06 -11.85
N ARG A 17 6.51 15.97 -11.89
CA ARG A 17 7.94 15.67 -11.80
C ARG A 17 8.68 16.61 -10.86
N GLY A 18 9.69 16.10 -10.17
CA GLY A 18 10.69 16.93 -9.49
C GLY A 18 10.12 17.76 -8.33
N VAL A 19 9.02 17.31 -7.72
CA VAL A 19 8.34 18.06 -6.66
C VAL A 19 9.01 17.73 -5.33
N ILE A 20 9.69 18.71 -4.74
CA ILE A 20 10.25 18.64 -3.39
C ILE A 20 9.48 19.61 -2.50
N LEU A 21 8.67 19.07 -1.60
CA LEU A 21 7.76 19.87 -0.78
C LEU A 21 7.72 19.41 0.67
N ASP A 22 7.48 20.38 1.54
CA ASP A 22 7.21 20.18 2.95
C ASP A 22 5.85 20.78 3.32
N GLY A 23 5.04 19.99 4.04
CA GLY A 23 3.73 20.41 4.54
C GLY A 23 2.70 20.62 3.42
N LEU A 24 2.55 19.64 2.52
CA LEU A 24 1.58 19.69 1.43
C LEU A 24 0.20 19.17 1.89
N VAL A 25 -0.85 19.95 1.62
CA VAL A 25 -2.24 19.54 1.71
C VAL A 25 -2.79 19.40 0.29
N LEU A 26 -3.18 18.18 -0.07
CA LEU A 26 -3.99 17.89 -1.25
C LEU A 26 -5.45 17.85 -0.82
N ASP A 27 -6.27 18.72 -1.40
CA ASP A 27 -7.68 18.88 -1.03
C ASP A 27 -8.56 18.77 -2.27
N ASP A 28 -9.34 17.70 -2.36
CA ASP A 28 -10.10 17.35 -3.56
C ASP A 28 -9.16 17.25 -4.77
N CYS A 29 -8.09 16.48 -4.65
CA CYS A 29 -7.13 16.17 -5.72
C CYS A 29 -7.11 14.68 -6.06
N GLY A 30 -6.80 14.32 -7.32
CA GLY A 30 -6.59 12.92 -7.67
C GLY A 30 -6.14 12.68 -9.10
N THR A 31 -6.22 11.44 -9.55
CA THR A 31 -5.81 10.99 -10.89
C THR A 31 -7.02 10.49 -11.69
N VAL A 32 -6.99 10.68 -13.01
CA VAL A 32 -8.05 10.17 -13.89
C VAL A 32 -7.79 8.69 -14.20
N LEU A 33 -8.71 7.83 -13.78
CA LEU A 33 -8.67 6.40 -14.09
C LEU A 33 -8.93 6.13 -15.58
N GLY A 34 -8.17 5.21 -16.16
CA GLY A 34 -8.46 4.58 -17.44
C GLY A 34 -7.75 3.22 -17.55
N PRO A 35 -7.67 2.60 -18.73
CA PRO A 35 -6.96 1.34 -18.92
C PRO A 35 -5.49 1.39 -18.43
N PRO A 36 -4.90 0.25 -18.05
CA PRO A 36 -3.50 0.16 -17.62
C PRO A 36 -2.54 0.22 -18.82
N ASP A 37 -2.52 1.37 -19.49
CA ASP A 37 -1.70 1.65 -20.67
C ASP A 37 -0.68 2.77 -20.40
N GLU A 38 0.01 3.20 -21.44
CA GLU A 38 1.04 4.25 -21.41
C GLU A 38 0.50 5.65 -21.13
N LEU A 39 -0.82 5.84 -21.23
CA LEU A 39 -1.48 7.12 -20.95
C LEU A 39 -1.91 7.24 -19.48
N ARG A 40 -1.49 6.35 -18.59
CA ARG A 40 -1.74 6.53 -17.15
C ARG A 40 -1.07 7.82 -16.64
N PRO A 41 -1.71 8.54 -15.71
CA PRO A 41 -1.06 9.67 -15.05
C PRO A 41 0.22 9.23 -14.34
N VAL A 42 1.27 10.05 -14.42
CA VAL A 42 2.59 9.75 -13.84
C VAL A 42 2.92 10.72 -12.71
N ILE A 43 3.41 10.20 -11.59
CA ILE A 43 4.02 10.99 -10.52
C ILE A 43 5.43 10.45 -10.30
N GLU A 44 6.45 11.24 -10.59
CA GLU A 44 7.82 10.76 -10.51
C GLU A 44 8.82 11.75 -9.94
N GLN A 45 9.90 11.22 -9.35
CA GLN A 45 11.01 12.03 -8.82
C GLN A 45 10.54 13.08 -7.80
N CYS A 46 9.68 12.66 -6.87
CA CYS A 46 9.07 13.56 -5.89
C CYS A 46 9.51 13.20 -4.47
N GLU A 47 9.75 14.23 -3.66
CA GLU A 47 9.99 14.10 -2.22
C GLU A 47 9.00 14.97 -1.46
N ILE A 48 8.15 14.34 -0.66
CA ILE A 48 7.11 15.04 0.09
C ILE A 48 7.23 14.69 1.56
N THR A 49 7.43 15.71 2.38
CA THR A 49 7.37 15.59 3.84
C THR A 49 6.04 16.15 4.36
N ARG A 50 5.43 15.45 5.31
CA ARG A 50 4.15 15.82 5.95
C ARG A 50 3.00 16.05 4.95
N LEU A 51 2.68 15.02 4.17
CA LEU A 51 1.53 15.00 3.27
C LEU A 51 0.21 14.87 4.05
N ARG A 52 -0.78 15.68 3.68
CA ARG A 52 -2.15 15.60 4.15
C ARG A 52 -3.11 15.48 2.97
N LEU A 53 -3.93 14.45 3.00
CA LEU A 53 -4.95 14.19 1.98
C LEU A 53 -6.33 14.53 2.53
N ARG A 54 -7.14 15.24 1.76
CA ARG A 54 -8.54 15.51 2.07
C ARG A 54 -9.37 15.30 0.81
N ARG A 55 -10.36 14.40 0.85
CA ARG A 55 -11.15 14.00 -0.33
C ARG A 55 -10.27 13.72 -1.56
N SER A 56 -9.11 13.11 -1.34
CA SER A 56 -8.07 12.94 -2.34
C SER A 56 -7.76 11.48 -2.59
N PHE A 57 -7.61 11.08 -3.84
CA PHE A 57 -7.42 9.68 -4.20
C PHE A 57 -6.31 9.53 -5.23
N LEU A 58 -5.59 8.41 -5.12
CA LEU A 58 -4.57 8.01 -6.10
C LEU A 58 -5.04 6.70 -6.72
N ILE A 59 -5.45 6.76 -7.97
CA ILE A 59 -6.02 5.62 -8.70
C ILE A 59 -5.49 5.51 -10.12
N GLY A 60 -5.07 4.31 -10.53
CA GLY A 60 -4.68 4.07 -11.93
C GLY A 60 -3.40 4.79 -12.37
N ALA A 61 -2.54 5.21 -11.44
CA ALA A 61 -1.35 6.00 -11.74
C ALA A 61 -0.08 5.15 -11.78
N VAL A 62 0.95 5.66 -12.45
CA VAL A 62 2.34 5.19 -12.28
C VAL A 62 3.03 6.12 -11.29
N VAL A 63 3.56 5.56 -10.22
CA VAL A 63 4.31 6.29 -9.19
C VAL A 63 5.73 5.73 -9.14
N ARG A 64 6.71 6.56 -9.47
CA ARG A 64 8.10 6.13 -9.64
C ARG A 64 9.09 7.06 -8.96
N ASP A 65 10.05 6.52 -8.22
CA ASP A 65 11.09 7.34 -7.57
C ASP A 65 10.48 8.42 -6.66
N VAL A 66 9.49 8.03 -5.85
CA VAL A 66 8.77 8.94 -4.95
C VAL A 66 9.05 8.56 -3.50
N THR A 67 9.41 9.54 -2.68
CA THR A 67 9.51 9.39 -1.22
C THR A 67 8.47 10.27 -0.54
N VAL A 68 7.67 9.66 0.34
CA VAL A 68 6.73 10.36 1.21
C VAL A 68 7.09 10.06 2.66
N ASN A 69 7.59 11.08 3.38
CA ASN A 69 7.84 10.99 4.81
C ASN A 69 6.69 11.66 5.58
N GLY A 70 5.83 10.81 6.12
CA GLY A 70 4.63 11.18 6.85
C GLY A 70 3.46 11.51 5.93
N ILE A 71 2.42 10.68 5.97
CA ILE A 71 1.18 10.83 5.18
C ILE A 71 -0.03 10.55 6.04
N ARG A 72 -1.02 11.45 6.04
CA ARG A 72 -2.31 11.21 6.72
C ARG A 72 -3.46 11.68 5.83
N GLY A 73 -4.57 10.96 5.86
CA GLY A 73 -5.77 11.29 5.10
C GLY A 73 -7.03 11.24 5.96
N ASP A 74 -8.12 11.81 5.45
CA ASP A 74 -9.47 11.48 5.92
C ASP A 74 -9.88 10.06 5.47
N MET A 75 -11.05 9.61 5.91
CA MET A 75 -11.56 8.26 5.64
C MET A 75 -11.70 7.94 4.15
N ASP A 76 -11.94 8.96 3.32
CA ASP A 76 -12.13 8.82 1.87
C ASP A 76 -10.79 8.84 1.12
N SER A 77 -9.73 9.37 1.73
CA SER A 77 -8.42 9.54 1.08
C SER A 77 -7.42 8.42 1.33
N ARG A 78 -7.81 7.38 2.07
CA ARG A 78 -6.90 6.29 2.49
C ARG A 78 -6.70 5.20 1.45
N PHE A 79 -7.38 5.24 0.31
CA PHE A 79 -7.36 4.15 -0.68
C PHE A 79 -6.50 4.52 -1.89
N PHE A 80 -5.39 3.82 -2.05
CA PHE A 80 -4.50 3.92 -3.21
C PHE A 80 -4.68 2.66 -4.04
N ILE A 81 -5.40 2.78 -5.15
CA ILE A 81 -5.94 1.61 -5.85
C ILE A 81 -5.44 1.55 -7.29
N ALA A 82 -5.15 0.36 -7.81
CA ALA A 82 -4.76 0.15 -9.20
C ALA A 82 -3.53 0.98 -9.63
N ASN A 83 -2.58 1.20 -8.72
CA ASN A 83 -1.38 1.96 -9.03
C ASN A 83 -0.21 1.03 -9.35
N GLU A 84 0.67 1.48 -10.23
CA GLU A 84 1.98 0.87 -10.40
C GLU A 84 2.98 1.64 -9.54
N PHE A 85 3.76 0.91 -8.75
CA PHE A 85 4.80 1.47 -7.90
C PHE A 85 6.17 1.00 -8.36
N GLU A 86 7.10 1.93 -8.46
CA GLU A 86 8.49 1.65 -8.74
C GLU A 86 9.39 2.51 -7.85
N ARG A 87 10.16 1.87 -6.98
CA ARG A 87 11.05 2.56 -6.05
C ARG A 87 10.34 3.64 -5.22
N VAL A 88 9.15 3.33 -4.68
CA VAL A 88 8.35 4.26 -3.88
C VAL A 88 8.51 4.00 -2.39
N LYS A 89 8.93 5.02 -1.64
CA LYS A 89 9.15 4.93 -0.18
C LYS A 89 8.06 5.66 0.58
N ILE A 90 7.48 5.01 1.58
CA ILE A 90 6.56 5.61 2.54
C ILE A 90 7.17 5.43 3.94
N THR A 91 7.54 6.53 4.58
CA THR A 91 8.26 6.50 5.86
C THR A 91 7.62 7.42 6.89
N GLY A 92 8.06 7.30 8.16
CA GLY A 92 7.60 8.17 9.23
C GLY A 92 6.16 7.87 9.64
N ASP A 93 5.43 8.89 10.10
CA ASP A 93 4.07 8.70 10.60
C ASP A 93 3.03 8.57 9.48
N VAL A 94 2.47 7.38 9.34
CA VAL A 94 1.46 7.05 8.33
C VAL A 94 0.09 6.95 9.02
N GLY A 95 -0.94 7.54 8.41
CA GLY A 95 -2.33 7.29 8.81
C GLY A 95 -2.77 5.89 8.39
N VAL A 96 -4.08 5.65 8.35
CA VAL A 96 -4.58 4.44 7.69
C VAL A 96 -4.37 4.58 6.19
N LEU A 97 -3.71 3.61 5.56
CA LEU A 97 -3.48 3.54 4.12
C LEU A 97 -3.75 2.12 3.63
N VAL A 98 -4.62 2.00 2.63
CA VAL A 98 -4.95 0.75 1.94
C VAL A 98 -4.43 0.87 0.52
N ILE A 99 -3.46 0.04 0.17
CA ILE A 99 -2.82 0.00 -1.14
C ILE A 99 -3.25 -1.28 -1.84
N GLY A 100 -3.99 -1.18 -2.94
CA GLY A 100 -4.57 -2.35 -3.61
C GLY A 100 -4.32 -2.40 -5.11
N ALA A 101 -3.88 -3.55 -5.62
CA ALA A 101 -3.57 -3.72 -7.04
C ALA A 101 -4.83 -3.78 -7.95
N ALA A 102 -5.99 -4.17 -7.42
CA ALA A 102 -7.21 -4.31 -8.21
C ALA A 102 -8.01 -3.00 -8.29
N SER A 103 -8.45 -2.60 -9.49
CA SER A 103 -9.35 -1.45 -9.64
C SER A 103 -10.70 -1.66 -8.94
N SER A 104 -11.23 -0.60 -8.34
CA SER A 104 -12.60 -0.57 -7.80
C SER A 104 -13.66 -0.47 -8.91
N TYR A 105 -13.27 -0.07 -10.13
CA TYR A 105 -14.15 -0.01 -11.29
C TYR A 105 -14.17 -1.34 -12.02
N GLN A 106 -15.31 -2.04 -11.99
CA GLN A 106 -15.45 -3.43 -12.46
C GLN A 106 -14.91 -3.66 -13.88
N PRO A 107 -15.18 -2.81 -14.89
CA PRO A 107 -14.66 -3.03 -16.23
C PRO A 107 -13.14 -3.02 -16.37
N LEU A 108 -12.43 -2.42 -15.42
CA LEU A 108 -10.96 -2.35 -15.41
C LEU A 108 -10.31 -3.22 -14.33
N LYS A 109 -11.12 -3.89 -13.50
CA LYS A 109 -10.63 -4.67 -12.35
C LYS A 109 -9.65 -5.77 -12.78
N GLU A 110 -10.04 -6.54 -13.79
CA GLU A 110 -9.23 -7.66 -14.29
C GLU A 110 -8.00 -7.18 -15.06
N SER A 111 -8.14 -6.14 -15.88
CA SER A 111 -7.02 -5.59 -16.66
C SER A 111 -5.92 -5.05 -15.74
N TYR A 112 -6.29 -4.35 -14.66
CA TYR A 112 -5.30 -3.86 -13.69
C TYR A 112 -4.66 -4.99 -12.89
N ARG A 113 -5.43 -5.99 -12.47
CA ARG A 113 -4.86 -7.17 -11.79
C ARG A 113 -3.80 -7.81 -12.68
N ASN A 114 -4.14 -8.13 -13.92
CA ASN A 114 -3.23 -8.82 -14.83
C ASN A 114 -2.00 -7.97 -15.17
N ALA A 115 -2.19 -6.67 -15.42
CA ALA A 115 -1.09 -5.77 -15.71
C ALA A 115 -0.10 -5.68 -14.53
N LEU A 116 -0.59 -5.45 -13.31
CA LEU A 116 0.27 -5.32 -12.14
C LEU A 116 0.91 -6.64 -11.71
N THR A 117 0.20 -7.76 -11.81
CA THR A 117 0.79 -9.10 -11.59
C THR A 117 1.90 -9.39 -12.60
N SER A 118 1.72 -9.02 -13.88
CA SER A 118 2.75 -9.17 -14.90
C SER A 118 4.01 -8.33 -14.61
N ILE A 119 3.81 -7.09 -14.14
CA ILE A 119 4.92 -6.20 -13.73
C ILE A 119 5.64 -6.79 -12.51
N ASP A 120 4.89 -7.29 -11.53
CA ASP A 120 5.47 -7.93 -10.35
C ASP A 120 6.27 -9.20 -10.70
N ALA A 121 5.84 -9.96 -11.70
CA ALA A 121 6.54 -11.16 -12.15
C ALA A 121 7.79 -10.86 -13.00
N SER A 122 7.87 -9.70 -13.66
CA SER A 122 8.93 -9.38 -14.63
C SER A 122 10.00 -8.43 -14.10
N SER A 123 9.70 -7.65 -13.06
CA SER A 123 10.64 -6.66 -12.51
C SER A 123 11.46 -7.24 -11.35
N PRO A 124 12.80 -7.25 -11.43
CA PRO A 124 13.65 -7.71 -10.32
C PRO A 124 13.81 -6.63 -9.23
N GLU A 125 13.36 -5.40 -9.47
CA GLU A 125 13.47 -4.30 -8.51
C GLU A 125 12.25 -4.24 -7.59
N TRP A 126 12.50 -3.76 -6.36
CA TRP A 126 11.47 -3.46 -5.38
C TRP A 126 10.54 -2.33 -5.88
N SER A 127 9.25 -2.45 -5.58
CA SER A 127 8.20 -1.49 -5.96
C SER A 127 7.91 -0.51 -4.83
N LEU A 128 7.79 -1.01 -3.61
CA LEU A 128 7.41 -0.27 -2.42
C LEU A 128 8.40 -0.52 -1.28
N ASP A 129 8.64 0.50 -0.48
CA ASP A 129 9.40 0.43 0.76
C ASP A 129 8.59 1.08 1.87
N ILE A 130 8.16 0.25 2.82
CA ILE A 130 7.38 0.65 3.98
C ILE A 130 8.10 0.28 5.28
N ALA A 131 9.40 -0.04 5.21
CA ALA A 131 10.15 -0.50 6.37
C ALA A 131 10.19 0.55 7.49
N GLU A 132 10.24 1.83 7.14
CA GLU A 132 10.25 2.93 8.11
C GLU A 132 8.85 3.54 8.35
N ALA A 133 7.77 2.91 7.85
CA ALA A 133 6.41 3.38 8.06
C ALA A 133 5.93 3.05 9.49
N ARG A 134 5.39 4.05 10.18
CA ARG A 134 4.76 3.93 11.51
C ARG A 134 3.28 4.27 11.38
N GLY A 135 2.45 3.26 11.20
CA GLY A 135 1.02 3.41 10.99
C GLY A 135 0.38 2.18 10.38
N ALA A 136 -0.94 2.25 10.16
CA ALA A 136 -1.72 1.17 9.58
C ALA A 136 -1.60 1.17 8.04
N VAL A 137 -0.70 0.34 7.52
CA VAL A 137 -0.55 0.09 6.08
C VAL A 137 -1.06 -1.30 5.74
N ASP A 138 -2.01 -1.37 4.80
CA ASP A 138 -2.62 -2.62 4.33
C ASP A 138 -2.37 -2.78 2.82
N ILE A 139 -1.49 -3.71 2.45
CA ILE A 139 -1.09 -3.96 1.06
C ILE A 139 -1.83 -5.18 0.53
N ARG A 140 -2.49 -5.01 -0.62
CA ARG A 140 -3.47 -5.96 -1.17
C ARG A 140 -3.15 -6.33 -2.61
N GLY A 141 -2.75 -7.57 -2.83
CA GLY A 141 -2.57 -8.15 -4.17
C GLY A 141 -1.32 -7.69 -4.93
N TYR A 142 -0.36 -7.05 -4.25
CA TYR A 142 1.00 -6.86 -4.77
C TYR A 142 1.89 -7.99 -4.26
N ALA A 143 2.87 -8.40 -5.04
CA ALA A 143 3.84 -9.41 -4.63
C ALA A 143 4.67 -8.93 -3.44
N ALA A 144 4.60 -9.62 -2.31
CA ALA A 144 5.31 -9.25 -1.09
C ALA A 144 6.84 -9.17 -1.28
N ASP A 145 7.41 -9.97 -2.19
CA ASP A 145 8.85 -9.95 -2.51
C ASP A 145 9.33 -8.63 -3.12
N ARG A 146 8.42 -7.83 -3.66
CA ARG A 146 8.73 -6.50 -4.20
C ARG A 146 8.55 -5.38 -3.17
N VAL A 147 8.10 -5.72 -1.96
CA VAL A 147 7.89 -4.75 -0.88
C VAL A 147 8.98 -4.91 0.17
N ARG A 148 9.68 -3.83 0.49
CA ARG A 148 10.61 -3.79 1.62
C ARG A 148 9.85 -3.48 2.89
N ILE A 149 10.14 -4.26 3.93
CA ILE A 149 9.43 -4.25 5.20
C ILE A 149 10.42 -4.21 6.38
N ASP A 150 9.94 -3.78 7.55
CA ASP A 150 10.67 -3.93 8.82
C ASP A 150 10.38 -5.31 9.41
N PRO A 151 11.33 -6.25 9.43
CA PRO A 151 11.08 -7.60 9.90
C PRO A 151 10.76 -7.68 11.40
N GLU A 152 11.01 -6.63 12.19
CA GLU A 152 10.61 -6.62 13.60
C GLU A 152 9.10 -6.52 13.73
N THR A 153 8.49 -5.55 13.03
CA THR A 153 7.07 -5.18 13.19
C THR A 153 6.18 -5.53 12.01
N GLN A 154 6.75 -6.08 10.96
CA GLN A 154 6.07 -6.45 9.73
C GLN A 154 6.50 -7.85 9.31
N ALA A 155 5.61 -8.60 8.66
CA ALA A 155 5.90 -9.96 8.23
C ALA A 155 5.21 -10.32 6.93
N VAL A 156 5.90 -11.10 6.10
CA VAL A 156 5.30 -11.73 4.92
C VAL A 156 4.70 -13.07 5.33
N VAL A 157 3.46 -13.30 4.93
CA VAL A 157 2.76 -14.58 5.07
C VAL A 157 2.52 -15.13 3.67
N ARG A 158 2.92 -16.37 3.39
CA ARG A 158 2.58 -17.02 2.12
C ARG A 158 1.29 -17.80 2.26
N ARG A 159 0.47 -17.81 1.21
CA ARG A 159 -0.78 -18.59 1.14
C ARG A 159 -0.55 -20.07 1.41
N ALA A 160 0.57 -20.62 0.94
CA ALA A 160 0.91 -22.03 1.14
C ALA A 160 0.98 -22.41 2.63
N ASP A 161 1.45 -21.48 3.48
CA ASP A 161 1.62 -21.67 4.92
C ASP A 161 0.31 -21.49 5.72
N LEU A 162 -0.79 -21.11 5.04
CA LEU A 162 -2.10 -20.86 5.63
C LEU A 162 -3.11 -22.00 5.41
N THR A 163 -2.71 -23.03 4.66
CA THR A 163 -3.62 -24.08 4.14
C THR A 163 -4.21 -24.98 5.21
N ASP A 164 -3.52 -25.20 6.32
CA ASP A 164 -3.97 -26.04 7.43
C ASP A 164 -4.93 -25.34 8.41
N GLY A 165 -5.13 -24.03 8.26
CA GLY A 165 -6.03 -23.22 9.08
C GLY A 165 -5.57 -22.93 10.51
N ARG A 166 -4.41 -23.46 10.97
CA ARG A 166 -3.92 -23.29 12.35
C ARG A 166 -3.67 -21.83 12.71
N TRP A 167 -3.32 -21.02 11.71
CA TRP A 167 -3.11 -19.58 11.84
C TRP A 167 -4.27 -18.85 12.50
N ARG A 168 -5.53 -19.31 12.33
CA ARG A 168 -6.73 -18.62 12.85
C ARG A 168 -6.66 -18.40 14.35
N ALA A 169 -6.30 -19.44 15.11
CA ALA A 169 -6.15 -19.37 16.56
C ALA A 169 -4.94 -18.51 16.98
N LEU A 170 -3.91 -18.44 16.13
CA LEU A 170 -2.69 -17.66 16.42
C LEU A 170 -2.91 -16.16 16.28
N VAL A 171 -3.88 -15.73 15.49
CA VAL A 171 -4.15 -14.30 15.23
C VAL A 171 -5.51 -13.84 15.76
N GLU A 172 -6.21 -14.67 16.53
CA GLU A 172 -7.52 -14.33 17.07
C GLU A 172 -7.49 -13.01 17.86
N GLY A 173 -8.50 -12.16 17.63
CA GLY A 173 -8.63 -10.85 18.26
C GLY A 173 -7.82 -9.73 17.60
N THR A 174 -7.03 -10.01 16.56
CA THR A 174 -6.30 -8.98 15.80
C THR A 174 -6.99 -8.67 14.47
N LEU A 175 -6.52 -7.62 13.77
CA LEU A 175 -6.98 -7.35 12.40
C LEU A 175 -6.40 -8.33 11.39
N PHE A 176 -5.37 -9.10 11.76
CA PHE A 176 -4.74 -10.06 10.87
C PHE A 176 -5.69 -11.18 10.47
N THR A 177 -6.68 -11.54 11.31
CA THR A 177 -7.72 -12.51 10.92
C THR A 177 -8.43 -12.05 9.64
N VAL A 178 -8.88 -10.79 9.62
CA VAL A 178 -9.61 -10.21 8.48
C VAL A 178 -8.71 -10.07 7.26
N GLN A 179 -7.45 -9.67 7.45
CA GLN A 179 -6.49 -9.53 6.35
C GLN A 179 -6.15 -10.88 5.71
N ILE A 180 -5.90 -11.91 6.51
CA ILE A 180 -5.62 -13.27 6.02
C ILE A 180 -6.84 -13.85 5.32
N ASP A 181 -8.04 -13.78 5.93
CA ASP A 181 -9.27 -14.26 5.29
C ASP A 181 -9.50 -13.58 3.94
N HIS A 182 -9.33 -12.25 3.88
CA HIS A 182 -9.46 -11.51 2.64
C HIS A 182 -8.42 -11.92 1.58
N ALA A 183 -7.16 -12.16 1.97
CA ALA A 183 -6.14 -12.66 1.05
C ALA A 183 -6.46 -14.06 0.51
N LEU A 184 -7.00 -14.94 1.36
CA LEU A 184 -7.45 -16.28 0.98
C LEU A 184 -8.60 -16.22 -0.02
N ASP A 185 -9.63 -15.42 0.27
CA ASP A 185 -10.80 -15.19 -0.58
C ASP A 185 -10.42 -14.62 -1.95
N MET A 186 -9.47 -13.68 -1.96
CA MET A 186 -9.02 -12.99 -3.17
C MET A 186 -8.00 -13.78 -3.98
N GLY A 187 -7.54 -14.93 -3.50
CA GLY A 187 -6.60 -15.77 -4.25
C GLY A 187 -5.15 -15.29 -4.23
N TRP A 188 -4.75 -14.39 -3.31
CA TRP A 188 -3.39 -13.85 -3.29
C TRP A 188 -2.37 -14.91 -2.87
N SER A 189 -1.17 -14.87 -3.48
CA SER A 189 -0.05 -15.78 -3.16
C SER A 189 0.56 -15.49 -1.80
N ASP A 190 0.52 -14.23 -1.37
CA ASP A 190 1.08 -13.73 -0.13
C ASP A 190 0.38 -12.45 0.31
N LEU A 191 0.68 -12.06 1.55
CA LEU A 191 0.28 -10.79 2.14
C LEU A 191 1.32 -10.31 3.13
N ILE A 192 1.24 -9.02 3.49
CA ILE A 192 2.08 -8.39 4.49
C ILE A 192 1.21 -8.03 5.68
N LEU A 193 1.58 -8.52 6.86
CA LEU A 193 1.00 -8.13 8.14
C LEU A 193 1.85 -7.02 8.75
N VAL A 194 1.19 -5.97 9.25
CA VAL A 194 1.85 -4.80 9.85
C VAL A 194 1.30 -4.60 11.25
N ALA A 195 2.16 -4.73 12.26
CA ALA A 195 1.82 -4.36 13.63
C ALA A 195 1.96 -2.84 13.81
N ASP A 196 0.83 -2.14 13.88
CA ASP A 196 0.82 -0.67 13.92
C ASP A 196 1.17 -0.15 15.33
N ARG A 197 2.43 0.33 15.47
CA ARG A 197 2.99 0.97 16.68
C ARG A 197 2.16 2.14 17.21
N SER A 198 1.29 2.74 16.41
CA SER A 198 0.46 3.88 16.80
C SER A 198 -0.86 3.51 17.47
N THR A 199 -1.22 2.22 17.49
CA THR A 199 -2.50 1.75 18.02
C THR A 199 -2.36 1.06 19.37
N HIS A 200 -3.46 1.03 20.13
CA HIS A 200 -3.57 0.23 21.36
C HIS A 200 -3.49 -1.29 21.11
N ARG A 201 -3.50 -1.74 19.85
CA ARG A 201 -3.43 -3.17 19.47
C ARG A 201 -2.01 -3.63 19.21
N PHE A 202 -1.02 -2.73 19.21
CA PHE A 202 0.36 -3.05 18.86
C PHE A 202 0.89 -4.28 19.60
N ASP A 203 0.70 -4.36 20.93
CA ASP A 203 1.18 -5.51 21.71
C ASP A 203 0.48 -6.82 21.33
N ALA A 204 -0.82 -6.78 21.02
CA ALA A 204 -1.58 -7.94 20.57
C ALA A 204 -1.14 -8.40 19.18
N ASP A 205 -0.92 -7.45 18.26
CA ASP A 205 -0.42 -7.71 16.92
C ASP A 205 1.00 -8.30 16.98
N MET A 206 1.90 -7.73 17.80
CA MET A 206 3.24 -8.25 18.01
C MET A 206 3.23 -9.65 18.62
N ALA A 207 2.35 -9.92 19.58
CA ALA A 207 2.18 -11.26 20.15
C ALA A 207 1.69 -12.26 19.09
N ALA A 208 0.79 -11.84 18.19
CA ALA A 208 0.33 -12.66 17.08
C ALA A 208 1.45 -12.95 16.07
N LEU A 209 2.26 -11.96 15.70
CA LEU A 209 3.46 -12.18 14.88
C LEU A 209 4.44 -13.15 15.56
N GLY A 210 4.65 -13.01 16.87
CA GLY A 210 5.49 -13.94 17.65
C GLY A 210 4.99 -15.39 17.57
N ARG A 211 3.67 -15.60 17.72
CA ARG A 211 3.05 -16.94 17.58
C ARG A 211 3.18 -17.50 16.17
N LEU A 212 2.97 -16.68 15.14
CA LEU A 212 3.15 -17.12 13.75
C LEU A 212 4.61 -17.50 13.44
N ARG A 213 5.59 -16.75 13.96
CA ARG A 213 7.03 -17.08 13.82
C ARG A 213 7.37 -18.40 14.52
N ALA A 214 6.85 -18.62 15.73
CA ALA A 214 7.10 -19.85 16.48
C ALA A 214 6.57 -21.11 15.78
N GLU A 215 5.48 -20.97 15.02
CA GLU A 215 4.88 -22.04 14.21
C GLU A 215 5.48 -22.16 12.80
N GLY A 216 6.47 -21.32 12.45
CA GLY A 216 7.13 -21.33 11.15
C GLY A 216 6.26 -20.86 9.98
N ILE A 217 5.13 -20.19 10.25
CA ILE A 217 4.21 -19.66 9.23
C ILE A 217 4.77 -18.39 8.58
N ILE A 218 5.54 -17.63 9.34
CA ILE A 218 6.25 -16.44 8.87
C ILE A 218 7.71 -16.50 9.30
N LYS A 219 8.58 -15.82 8.56
CA LYS A 219 10.00 -15.66 8.87
C LYS A 219 10.26 -14.27 9.45
#